data_AF-A0A0Q4FCR3-F1
#
_entry.id   AF-A0A0Q4FCR3-F1
#
_cell.length_a   1.000
_cell.length_b   1.000
_cell.length_c   1.000
_cell.angle_alpha   90.00
_cell.angle_beta   90.00
_cell.angle_gamma   90.00
#
_symmetry.space_group_name_H-M   'P 1'
#
loop_
_entity.id
_entity.type
_entity.pdbx_description
1 polymer ?
#
loop_
_entity_poly.entity_id
_entity_poly.type
_entity_poly.pdbx_seq_one_letter_code
_entity_poly.pdbx_strand_id
1 'polypeptide(L)'
;MRNIIFGFLVIFCAFLSCKTDDDDVQRIDQILNIYMKNGAGRDLLNNKAGATYFTYSMNDVNGVADLAPVSTSLRATADSTLFIEYIAGARRIGLDTLDPDNKTYHSVITVSLIKRLNNSILDTINDKLEVQYRMTPNVFEVSKVYYNDTLRFTKQDGAPNVVTIVK
;
A
#
# COMPACT_ATOMS: atom_id res chain seq x y z
N MET A 1 58.87 -8.99 30.36
CA MET A 1 57.44 -9.35 30.21
C MET A 1 56.63 -8.08 29.99
N ARG A 2 56.53 -7.58 28.75
CA ARG A 2 55.64 -6.43 28.43
C ARG A 2 55.06 -6.45 27.01
N ASN A 3 55.51 -7.37 26.15
CA ASN A 3 55.11 -7.42 24.74
C ASN A 3 54.32 -8.70 24.37
N ILE A 4 54.16 -9.65 25.29
CA ILE A 4 53.41 -10.90 25.04
C ILE A 4 51.89 -10.71 25.26
N ILE A 5 51.52 -9.81 26.16
CA ILE A 5 50.12 -9.50 26.50
C ILE A 5 49.40 -8.81 25.32
N PHE A 6 50.13 -8.00 24.53
CA PHE A 6 49.55 -7.27 23.41
C PHE A 6 49.24 -8.16 22.20
N GLY A 7 50.02 -9.22 21.97
CA GLY A 7 49.79 -10.16 20.86
C GLY A 7 48.56 -11.05 21.06
N PHE A 8 48.30 -11.48 22.29
CA PHE A 8 47.11 -12.29 22.61
C PHE A 8 45.80 -11.49 22.49
N LEU A 9 45.83 -10.20 22.83
CA LEU A 9 44.66 -9.31 22.73
C LEU A 9 44.25 -9.06 21.26
N VAL A 10 45.23 -8.90 20.36
CA VAL A 10 44.99 -8.68 18.92
C VAL A 10 44.41 -9.94 18.25
N ILE A 11 44.88 -11.13 18.65
CA ILE A 11 44.33 -12.41 18.16
C ILE A 11 42.89 -12.61 18.65
N PHE A 12 42.58 -12.24 19.89
CA PHE A 12 41.22 -12.37 20.43
C PHE A 12 40.23 -11.41 19.76
N CYS A 13 40.64 -10.19 19.41
CA CYS A 13 39.81 -9.25 18.65
C CYS A 13 39.57 -9.71 17.19
N ALA A 14 40.48 -10.47 16.59
CA ALA A 14 40.28 -11.01 15.24
C ALA A 14 39.21 -12.12 15.19
N PHE A 15 39.00 -12.86 16.28
CA PHE A 15 37.93 -13.86 16.39
C PHE A 15 36.57 -13.27 16.84
N LEU A 16 36.53 -12.03 17.34
CA LEU A 16 35.30 -11.29 17.64
C LEU A 16 34.70 -10.60 16.41
N SER A 17 35.37 -10.60 15.26
CA SER A 17 34.82 -10.09 13.99
C SER A 17 33.90 -11.09 13.28
N CYS A 18 33.48 -12.17 13.95
CA CYS A 18 32.49 -13.11 13.45
C CYS A 18 31.11 -12.45 13.40
N LYS A 19 30.63 -12.25 12.16
CA LYS A 19 29.26 -11.92 11.74
C LYS A 19 28.71 -10.58 12.25
N THR A 20 28.92 -9.55 11.44
CA THR A 20 27.78 -8.73 11.06
C THR A 20 26.91 -9.66 10.22
N ASP A 21 25.95 -10.35 10.83
CA ASP A 21 24.81 -10.81 10.03
C ASP A 21 24.27 -9.51 9.41
N ASP A 22 24.33 -9.42 8.09
CA ASP A 22 23.44 -8.53 7.36
C ASP A 22 22.05 -8.98 7.79
N ASP A 23 21.50 -8.35 8.83
CA ASP A 23 20.10 -8.51 9.17
C ASP A 23 19.35 -8.13 7.89
N ASP A 24 18.91 -9.13 7.13
CA ASP A 24 18.14 -8.95 5.89
C ASP A 24 16.83 -8.26 6.28
N VAL A 25 16.88 -6.93 6.39
CA VAL A 25 15.72 -6.10 6.69
C VAL A 25 14.79 -6.25 5.49
N GLN A 26 13.67 -6.94 5.70
CA GLN A 26 12.65 -7.15 4.69
C GLN A 26 12.21 -5.79 4.11
N ARG A 27 12.34 -5.64 2.79
CA ARG A 27 11.91 -4.43 2.08
C ARG A 27 10.39 -4.33 2.11
N ILE A 28 9.84 -3.19 2.51
CA ILE A 28 8.40 -2.94 2.55
C ILE A 28 7.99 -2.01 1.40
N ASP A 29 7.08 -2.47 0.55
CA ASP A 29 6.56 -1.71 -0.60
C ASP A 29 5.03 -1.83 -0.70
N GLN A 30 4.34 -1.11 0.16
CA GLN A 30 2.89 -1.24 0.37
C GLN A 30 2.08 -0.01 0.01
N ILE A 31 2.76 1.13 -0.15
CA ILE A 31 2.10 2.40 -0.44
C ILE A 31 1.51 2.30 -1.84
N LEU A 32 0.22 2.57 -1.94
CA LEU A 32 -0.57 2.49 -3.17
C LEU A 32 -1.16 3.86 -3.49
N ASN A 33 -0.89 4.36 -4.69
CA ASN A 33 -1.45 5.61 -5.19
C ASN A 33 -2.65 5.30 -6.08
N ILE A 34 -3.83 5.74 -5.64
CA ILE A 34 -5.10 5.47 -6.30
C ILE A 34 -5.63 6.74 -6.95
N TYR A 35 -5.65 6.77 -8.27
CA TYR A 35 -6.24 7.83 -9.08
C TYR A 35 -7.68 7.45 -9.43
N MET A 36 -8.57 8.45 -9.43
CA MET A 36 -9.94 8.29 -9.93
C MET A 36 -10.19 9.29 -11.05
N LYS A 37 -10.55 8.78 -12.24
CA LYS A 37 -10.81 9.62 -13.41
C LYS A 37 -12.09 9.21 -14.13
N ASN A 38 -12.65 10.10 -14.94
CA ASN A 38 -13.75 9.73 -15.83
C ASN A 38 -13.24 9.11 -17.15
N GLY A 39 -14.17 8.68 -18.00
CA GLY A 39 -13.83 8.15 -19.33
C GLY A 39 -13.07 9.12 -20.26
N ALA A 40 -13.14 10.44 -19.99
CA ALA A 40 -12.39 11.47 -20.71
C ALA A 40 -11.03 11.80 -20.05
N GLY A 41 -10.64 11.08 -18.99
CA GLY A 41 -9.38 11.26 -18.28
C GLY A 41 -9.37 12.38 -17.24
N ARG A 42 -10.51 13.05 -16.99
CA ARG A 42 -10.61 14.10 -15.97
C ARG A 42 -10.53 13.51 -14.57
N ASP A 43 -9.68 14.09 -13.73
CA ASP A 43 -9.60 13.81 -12.30
C ASP A 43 -10.97 14.02 -11.61
N LEU A 44 -11.42 13.00 -10.89
CA LEU A 44 -12.68 12.99 -10.16
C LEU A 44 -12.53 13.25 -8.66
N LEU A 45 -11.33 13.45 -8.14
CA LEU A 45 -11.09 13.84 -6.75
C LEU A 45 -10.98 15.37 -6.61
N ASN A 46 -10.79 16.09 -7.72
CA ASN A 46 -10.64 17.53 -7.75
C ASN A 46 -12.00 18.27 -7.84
N ASN A 47 -12.27 19.18 -6.90
CA ASN A 47 -13.55 19.90 -6.77
C ASN A 47 -13.69 21.11 -7.72
N LYS A 48 -13.45 20.91 -9.02
CA LYS A 48 -13.56 22.02 -9.98
C LYS A 48 -15.01 22.51 -10.10
N ALA A 49 -15.20 23.84 -10.07
CA ALA A 49 -16.50 24.47 -10.23
C ALA A 49 -17.22 24.01 -11.52
N GLY A 50 -18.50 23.65 -11.39
CA GLY A 50 -19.30 23.16 -12.52
C GLY A 50 -18.95 21.74 -13.00
N ALA A 51 -18.03 21.04 -12.33
CA ALA A 51 -17.70 19.66 -12.61
C ALA A 51 -18.13 18.73 -11.47
N THR A 52 -18.43 17.47 -11.81
CA THR A 52 -18.68 16.45 -10.80
C THR A 52 -17.38 15.90 -10.24
N TYR A 53 -17.33 15.73 -8.94
CA TYR A 53 -16.21 15.14 -8.19
C TYR A 53 -16.73 14.18 -7.12
N PHE A 54 -15.83 13.40 -6.54
CA PHE A 54 -16.09 12.50 -5.44
C PHE A 54 -15.39 13.00 -4.18
N THR A 55 -16.07 12.88 -3.05
CA THR A 55 -15.37 12.68 -1.78
C THR A 55 -15.42 11.22 -1.40
N TYR A 56 -14.42 10.77 -0.67
CA TYR A 56 -14.25 9.36 -0.38
C TYR A 56 -14.12 9.11 1.13
N SER A 57 -14.49 7.90 1.54
CA SER A 57 -14.02 7.28 2.77
C SER A 57 -13.67 5.81 2.49
N MET A 58 -12.75 5.27 3.28
CA MET A 58 -12.26 3.89 3.12
C MET A 58 -12.30 3.19 4.47
N ASN A 59 -13.01 2.06 4.51
CA ASN A 59 -13.20 1.27 5.72
C ASN A 59 -12.81 -0.19 5.47
N ASP A 60 -12.09 -0.78 6.40
CA ASP A 60 -11.64 -2.16 6.35
C ASP A 60 -12.80 -3.10 6.66
N VAL A 61 -13.14 -3.97 5.70
CA VAL A 61 -14.23 -4.96 5.84
C VAL A 61 -13.88 -6.02 6.86
N ASN A 62 -12.59 -6.34 7.02
CA ASN A 62 -12.12 -7.35 7.96
C ASN A 62 -11.67 -6.73 9.30
N GLY A 63 -11.94 -5.44 9.50
CA GLY A 63 -11.55 -4.69 10.68
C GLY A 63 -12.16 -5.24 11.96
N VAL A 64 -11.63 -4.80 13.10
CA VAL A 64 -12.15 -5.21 14.42
C VAL A 64 -13.50 -4.56 14.77
N ALA A 65 -13.95 -3.60 13.98
CA ALA A 65 -15.22 -2.89 14.13
C ALA A 65 -15.86 -2.66 12.76
N ASP A 66 -17.19 -2.54 12.72
CA ASP A 66 -18.01 -2.48 11.50
C ASP A 66 -17.63 -1.33 10.52
N LEU A 67 -16.96 -0.29 11.01
CA LEU A 67 -16.49 0.86 10.21
C LEU A 67 -15.03 1.20 10.51
N ALA A 68 -14.18 0.21 10.71
CA ALA A 68 -12.75 0.42 10.96
C ALA A 68 -12.11 1.28 9.85
N PRO A 69 -11.65 2.51 10.13
CA PRO A 69 -11.13 3.40 9.10
C PRO A 69 -9.76 2.92 8.62
N VAL A 70 -9.52 3.09 7.33
CA VAL A 70 -8.22 2.81 6.70
C VAL A 70 -7.38 4.08 6.66
N SER A 71 -6.08 3.98 6.95
CA SER A 71 -5.18 5.13 6.86
C SER A 71 -4.94 5.51 5.40
N THR A 72 -5.44 6.69 5.04
CA THR A 72 -5.31 7.27 3.69
C THR A 72 -5.06 8.76 3.79
N SER A 73 -4.44 9.32 2.75
CA SER A 73 -4.34 10.77 2.60
C SER A 73 -4.63 11.18 1.16
N LEU A 74 -5.26 12.34 0.98
CA LEU A 74 -5.44 12.92 -0.35
C LEU A 74 -4.18 13.75 -0.68
N ARG A 75 -3.50 13.40 -1.76
CA ARG A 75 -2.25 14.02 -2.20
C ARG A 75 -2.44 14.63 -3.57
N ALA A 76 -1.55 15.55 -3.91
CA ALA A 76 -1.47 16.18 -5.22
C ALA A 76 -0.10 15.94 -5.84
N THR A 77 -0.07 15.67 -7.14
CA THR A 77 1.14 15.73 -7.96
C THR A 77 1.51 17.20 -8.26
N ALA A 78 2.67 17.42 -8.88
CA ALA A 78 3.14 18.76 -9.25
C ALA A 78 2.21 19.49 -10.24
N ASP A 79 1.48 18.75 -11.06
CA ASP A 79 0.45 19.25 -12.00
C ASP A 79 -0.95 19.35 -11.36
N SER A 80 -1.06 19.22 -10.03
CA SER A 80 -2.30 19.31 -9.26
C SER A 80 -3.33 18.19 -9.53
N THR A 81 -2.89 17.07 -10.11
CA THR A 81 -3.72 15.86 -10.18
C THR A 81 -3.79 15.23 -8.80
N LEU A 82 -5.00 14.98 -8.32
CA LEU A 82 -5.24 14.40 -7.00
C LEU A 82 -5.25 12.87 -7.04
N PHE A 83 -4.74 12.26 -5.98
CA PHE A 83 -4.77 10.82 -5.77
C PHE A 83 -4.89 10.49 -4.29
N ILE A 84 -5.47 9.33 -4.00
CA ILE A 84 -5.54 8.78 -2.66
C ILE A 84 -4.27 7.98 -2.43
N GLU A 85 -3.46 8.38 -1.45
CA GLU A 85 -2.32 7.61 -0.95
C GLU A 85 -2.82 6.66 0.13
N TYR A 86 -2.89 5.38 -0.19
CA TYR A 86 -3.13 4.30 0.75
C TYR A 86 -1.79 3.81 1.28
N ILE A 87 -1.57 3.91 2.59
CA ILE A 87 -0.28 3.56 3.21
C ILE A 87 -0.36 2.15 3.82
N ALA A 88 -1.30 1.96 4.75
CA ALA A 88 -1.54 0.71 5.47
C ALA A 88 -2.83 0.82 6.32
N GLY A 89 -3.14 -0.23 7.08
CA GLY A 89 -4.12 -0.17 8.18
C GLY A 89 -5.37 -1.02 8.00
N ALA A 90 -5.60 -1.55 6.80
CA ALA A 90 -6.57 -2.62 6.63
C ALA A 90 -5.98 -3.94 7.13
N ARG A 91 -6.80 -4.75 7.81
CA ARG A 91 -6.44 -6.07 8.28
C ARG A 91 -6.10 -6.96 7.09
N ARG A 92 -5.06 -7.75 7.27
CA ARG A 92 -4.55 -8.69 6.27
C ARG A 92 -4.99 -10.08 6.67
N ILE A 93 -5.70 -10.76 5.78
CA ILE A 93 -6.07 -12.16 5.92
C ILE A 93 -5.14 -12.97 5.02
N GLY A 94 -4.57 -14.05 5.56
CA GLY A 94 -3.73 -14.95 4.78
C GLY A 94 -4.57 -15.68 3.74
N LEU A 95 -4.07 -15.71 2.51
CA LEU A 95 -4.54 -16.64 1.49
C LEU A 95 -3.70 -17.92 1.62
N ASP A 96 -4.33 -19.07 1.43
CA ASP A 96 -3.65 -20.36 1.60
C ASP A 96 -2.47 -20.47 0.63
N THR A 97 -1.26 -20.65 1.18
CA THR A 97 -0.02 -20.80 0.41
C THR A 97 0.72 -22.03 0.90
N LEU A 98 0.96 -22.98 -0.01
CA LEU A 98 1.74 -24.19 0.25
C LEU A 98 3.23 -23.89 0.48
N ASP A 99 3.70 -22.74 0.00
CA ASP A 99 5.08 -22.29 0.15
C ASP A 99 5.23 -21.40 1.40
N PRO A 100 5.96 -21.84 2.43
CA PRO A 100 6.15 -21.07 3.66
C PRO A 100 6.97 -19.79 3.44
N ASP A 101 7.78 -19.72 2.38
CA ASP A 101 8.65 -18.59 2.05
C ASP A 101 8.01 -17.64 1.03
N ASN A 102 6.78 -17.93 0.59
CA ASN A 102 6.04 -17.10 -0.34
C ASN A 102 4.56 -17.04 0.04
N LYS A 103 4.28 -16.22 1.06
CA LYS A 103 2.93 -16.06 1.60
C LYS A 103 2.18 -14.97 0.85
N THR A 104 0.89 -15.20 0.67
CA THR A 104 -0.02 -14.21 0.08
C THR A 104 -1.01 -13.76 1.14
N TYR A 105 -1.28 -12.46 1.16
CA TYR A 105 -2.29 -11.87 2.03
C TYR A 105 -3.23 -11.01 1.21
N HIS A 106 -4.43 -10.75 1.73
CA HIS A 106 -5.30 -9.74 1.15
C HIS A 106 -5.96 -8.87 2.22
N SER A 107 -6.31 -7.66 1.81
CA SER A 107 -7.15 -6.73 2.57
C SER A 107 -8.33 -6.34 1.70
N VAL A 108 -9.53 -6.35 2.28
CA VAL A 108 -10.78 -5.96 1.59
C VAL A 108 -11.26 -4.66 2.21
N ILE A 109 -11.48 -3.66 1.37
CA ILE A 109 -11.79 -2.30 1.77
C ILE A 109 -13.07 -1.87 1.05
N THR A 110 -14.03 -1.36 1.82
CA THR A 110 -15.17 -0.64 1.26
C THR A 110 -14.73 0.78 0.93
N VAL A 111 -14.88 1.17 -0.32
CA VAL A 111 -14.64 2.54 -0.81
C VAL A 111 -16.00 3.21 -0.99
N SER A 112 -16.34 4.10 -0.07
CA SER A 112 -17.57 4.89 -0.15
C SER A 112 -17.28 6.19 -0.88
N LEU A 113 -18.02 6.47 -1.94
CA LEU A 113 -17.88 7.63 -2.80
C LEU A 113 -19.16 8.45 -2.79
N ILE A 114 -19.06 9.74 -2.47
CA ILE A 114 -20.18 10.68 -2.57
C ILE A 114 -19.93 11.54 -3.79
N LYS A 115 -20.73 11.34 -4.84
CA LYS A 115 -20.68 12.16 -6.06
C LYS A 115 -21.31 13.51 -5.77
N ARG A 116 -20.59 14.58 -6.08
CA ARG A 116 -21.05 15.95 -5.87
C ARG A 116 -20.94 16.76 -7.14
N LEU A 117 -21.84 17.72 -7.29
CA LEU A 117 -21.72 18.85 -8.21
C LEU A 117 -21.84 20.12 -7.38
N ASN A 118 -20.77 20.90 -7.31
CA ASN A 118 -20.63 21.98 -6.34
C ASN A 118 -20.91 21.44 -4.92
N ASN A 119 -21.98 21.87 -4.26
CA ASN A 119 -22.33 21.43 -2.90
C ASN A 119 -23.49 20.42 -2.84
N SER A 120 -24.07 20.04 -3.99
CA SER A 120 -25.18 19.11 -4.05
C SER A 120 -24.68 17.68 -4.17
N ILE A 121 -25.20 16.79 -3.32
CA ILE A 121 -25.01 15.34 -3.45
C ILE A 121 -25.86 14.85 -4.62
N LEU A 122 -25.22 14.19 -5.57
CA LEU A 122 -25.87 13.59 -6.73
C LEU A 122 -26.05 12.09 -6.59
N ASP A 123 -25.10 11.42 -5.92
CA ASP A 123 -25.08 9.96 -5.82
C ASP A 123 -24.20 9.53 -4.64
N THR A 124 -24.45 8.33 -4.11
CA THR A 124 -23.62 7.68 -3.09
C THR A 124 -23.37 6.23 -3.54
N ILE A 125 -22.10 5.90 -3.70
CA ILE A 125 -21.64 4.64 -4.28
C ILE A 125 -20.77 3.93 -3.24
N ASN A 126 -20.96 2.63 -3.07
CA ASN A 126 -20.08 1.78 -2.28
C ASN A 126 -19.44 0.74 -3.20
N ASP A 127 -18.13 0.78 -3.31
CA ASP A 127 -17.34 -0.14 -4.12
C ASP A 127 -16.40 -0.98 -3.25
N LYS A 128 -15.92 -2.09 -3.81
CA LYS A 128 -14.96 -2.97 -3.16
C LYS A 128 -13.57 -2.76 -3.75
N LEU A 129 -12.60 -2.47 -2.90
CA LEU A 129 -11.17 -2.50 -3.23
C LEU A 129 -10.53 -3.67 -2.50
N GLU A 130 -9.93 -4.59 -3.25
CA GLU A 130 -9.11 -5.66 -2.68
C GLU A 130 -7.65 -5.43 -3.03
N VAL A 131 -6.80 -5.36 -2.01
CA VAL A 131 -5.35 -5.25 -2.14
C VAL A 131 -4.74 -6.57 -1.72
N GLN A 132 -4.07 -7.24 -2.65
CA GLN A 132 -3.30 -8.44 -2.36
C GLN A 132 -1.83 -8.09 -2.17
N TYR A 133 -1.19 -8.81 -1.26
CA TYR A 133 0.20 -8.64 -0.89
C TYR A 133 0.95 -9.95 -1.06
N ARG A 134 2.23 -9.85 -1.35
CA ARG A 134 3.17 -10.97 -1.37
C ARG A 134 4.24 -10.73 -0.32
N MET A 135 4.52 -11.74 0.48
CA MET A 135 5.54 -11.73 1.51
C MET A 135 6.52 -12.86 1.28
N THR A 136 7.78 -12.51 1.14
CA THR A 136 8.94 -13.42 1.09
C THR A 136 9.96 -12.99 2.15
N PRO A 137 11.02 -13.76 2.43
CA PRO A 137 12.06 -13.31 3.35
C PRO A 137 12.60 -11.90 3.02
N ASN A 138 12.70 -11.55 1.74
CA ASN A 138 13.36 -10.32 1.30
C ASN A 138 12.41 -9.13 1.08
N VAL A 139 11.13 -9.38 0.78
CA VAL A 139 10.18 -8.33 0.43
C VAL A 139 8.77 -8.60 0.92
N PHE A 140 8.11 -7.54 1.39
CA PHE A 140 6.68 -7.47 1.64
C PHE A 140 6.06 -6.33 0.83
N GLU A 141 5.30 -6.68 -0.20
CA GLU A 141 4.83 -5.71 -1.19
C GLU A 141 3.38 -5.94 -1.63
N VAL A 142 2.75 -4.90 -2.18
CA VAL A 142 1.51 -5.05 -2.94
C VAL A 142 1.81 -5.89 -4.18
N SER A 143 1.02 -6.94 -4.43
CA SER A 143 1.16 -7.83 -5.58
C SER A 143 0.09 -7.59 -6.63
N LYS A 144 -1.18 -7.42 -6.22
CA LYS A 144 -2.32 -7.17 -7.10
C LYS A 144 -3.33 -6.24 -6.44
N VAL A 145 -4.07 -5.50 -7.25
CA VAL A 145 -5.21 -4.70 -6.78
C VAL A 145 -6.41 -4.97 -7.67
N TYR A 146 -7.54 -5.24 -7.04
CA TYR A 146 -8.83 -5.43 -7.68
C TYR A 146 -9.79 -4.34 -7.23
N TYR A 147 -10.60 -3.86 -8.17
CA TYR A 147 -11.66 -2.90 -7.89
C TYR A 147 -12.96 -3.45 -8.47
N ASN A 148 -13.95 -3.71 -7.62
CA ASN A 148 -15.17 -4.46 -7.93
C ASN A 148 -14.84 -5.74 -8.72
N ASP A 149 -13.95 -6.57 -8.16
CA ASP A 149 -13.52 -7.85 -8.74
C ASP A 149 -12.78 -7.77 -10.08
N THR A 150 -12.56 -6.57 -10.61
CA THR A 150 -11.78 -6.35 -11.82
C THR A 150 -10.33 -6.07 -11.46
N LEU A 151 -9.39 -6.82 -12.01
CA LEU A 151 -7.96 -6.58 -11.84
C LEU A 151 -7.58 -5.19 -12.40
N ARG A 152 -6.98 -4.34 -11.57
CA ARG A 152 -6.55 -2.98 -11.93
C ARG A 152 -5.04 -2.77 -11.87
N PHE A 153 -4.33 -3.61 -11.14
CA PHE A 153 -2.88 -3.51 -11.01
C PHE A 153 -2.26 -4.88 -10.73
N THR A 154 -1.07 -5.10 -11.28
CA THR A 154 -0.17 -6.20 -10.94
C THR A 154 1.21 -5.60 -10.78
N LYS A 155 1.88 -5.96 -9.67
CA LYS A 155 3.22 -5.46 -9.34
C LYS A 155 4.20 -5.75 -10.47
N GLN A 156 5.02 -4.75 -10.77
CA GLN A 156 6.17 -4.85 -11.66
C GLN A 156 7.41 -4.45 -10.87
N ASP A 157 8.52 -5.14 -11.07
CA ASP A 157 9.76 -4.89 -10.34
C ASP A 157 10.25 -3.47 -10.57
N GLY A 158 10.55 -2.76 -9.48
CA GLY A 158 11.04 -1.38 -9.52
C GLY A 158 10.00 -0.31 -9.89
N ALA A 159 8.77 -0.69 -10.23
CA ALA A 159 7.71 0.27 -10.56
C ALA A 159 6.92 0.71 -9.32
N PRO A 160 6.43 1.97 -9.27
CA PRO A 160 5.56 2.43 -8.20
C PRO A 160 4.20 1.72 -8.24
N ASN A 161 3.57 1.56 -7.08
CA ASN A 161 2.22 0.98 -7.01
C ASN A 161 1.19 2.06 -7.35
N VAL A 162 0.77 2.08 -8.62
CA VAL A 162 -0.19 3.06 -9.13
C VAL A 162 -1.40 2.34 -9.70
N VAL A 163 -2.58 2.69 -9.20
CA VAL A 163 -3.88 2.20 -9.68
C VAL A 163 -4.67 3.38 -10.23
N THR A 164 -5.30 3.19 -11.39
CA THR A 164 -6.26 4.15 -11.93
C THR A 164 -7.63 3.50 -12.05
N ILE A 165 -8.63 4.11 -11.41
CA ILE A 165 -10.03 3.71 -11.46
C ILE A 165 -10.77 4.66 -12.41
N VAL A 166 -11.53 4.10 -13.35
CA VAL A 166 -12.38 4.86 -14.27
C VAL A 166 -13.84 4.77 -13.80
N LYS A 167 -14.51 5.91 -13.60
CA LYS A 167 -15.92 6.01 -13.19
C LYS A 167 -16.75 6.88 -14.13
#